data_AF-A0A9D1FRA2-F1
#
_entry.id   AF-A0A9D1FRA2-F1
#
_cell.length_a   1.000
_cell.length_b   1.000
_cell.length_c   1.000
_cell.angle_alpha   90.00
_cell.angle_beta   90.00
_cell.angle_gamma   90.00
#
_symmetry.space_group_name_H-M   'P 1'
#
loop_
_entity.id
_entity.type
_entity.pdbx_description
1 polymer ?
#
loop_
_entity_poly.entity_id
_entity_poly.type
_entity_poly.pdbx_seq_one_letter_code
_entity_poly.pdbx_strand_id
1 'polypeptide(L)'
;MTFRENAMAVLHYEAYEKFPVVSFGYWGETVQKWANEGHITREEADDYCRRGDNSWGDRSIMKKLGFDFNWNSCVGSSSDLFPAFEEKTLEERPDGSRVIRDGSGLIVLVKPGIVSIPAEIGTSLTDRSVWEQEYLPRLRFSMERIPTELLETLRDDAGREIPVGIHCGSLMGRMRDLLGVGGMNKTVFSRDRAAVDAEIERLRPLIELGGYIPCPDHRIAPDAKYENVQYYCDRMQNLKL
;
A
#
# COMPACT_ATOMS: atom_id res chain seq x y z
N MET A 1 -34.96 -7.14 -0.05
CA MET A 1 -33.80 -6.33 -0.52
C MET A 1 -32.63 -7.23 -0.93
N THR A 2 -31.98 -6.95 -2.06
CA THR A 2 -30.71 -7.56 -2.49
C THR A 2 -29.56 -7.18 -1.55
N PHE A 3 -28.38 -7.82 -1.68
CA PHE A 3 -27.21 -7.41 -0.89
C PHE A 3 -26.77 -5.98 -1.22
N ARG A 4 -26.84 -5.59 -2.49
CA ARG A 4 -26.63 -4.21 -2.96
C ARG A 4 -27.59 -3.23 -2.28
N GLU A 5 -28.89 -3.51 -2.29
CA GLU A 5 -29.89 -2.63 -1.68
C GLU A 5 -29.68 -2.47 -0.17
N ASN A 6 -29.42 -3.58 0.54
CA ASN A 6 -29.11 -3.53 1.97
C ASN A 6 -27.82 -2.74 2.26
N ALA A 7 -26.76 -2.97 1.48
CA ALA A 7 -25.50 -2.24 1.64
C ALA A 7 -25.68 -0.73 1.41
N MET A 8 -26.41 -0.33 0.37
CA MET A 8 -26.68 1.08 0.09
C MET A 8 -27.54 1.73 1.18
N ALA A 9 -28.56 1.04 1.67
CA ALA A 9 -29.39 1.53 2.76
C ALA A 9 -28.56 1.76 4.03
N VAL A 10 -27.68 0.81 4.39
CA VAL A 10 -26.75 0.96 5.52
C VAL A 10 -25.86 2.19 5.35
N LEU A 11 -25.25 2.37 4.17
CA LEU A 11 -24.34 3.50 3.89
C LEU A 11 -25.06 4.86 3.88
N HIS A 12 -26.36 4.89 3.58
CA HIS A 12 -27.17 6.11 3.59
C HIS A 12 -27.96 6.33 4.88
N TYR A 13 -27.72 5.53 5.93
CA TYR A 13 -28.43 5.62 7.21
C TYR A 13 -29.96 5.40 7.07
N GLU A 14 -30.35 4.54 6.14
CA GLU A 14 -31.74 4.15 5.87
C GLU A 14 -32.08 2.79 6.51
N ALA A 15 -33.37 2.43 6.49
CA ALA A 15 -33.82 1.11 6.95
C ALA A 15 -33.37 0.00 5.98
N TYR A 16 -32.93 -1.13 6.53
CA TYR A 16 -32.50 -2.30 5.77
C TYR A 16 -33.15 -3.58 6.32
N GLU A 17 -33.27 -4.62 5.48
CA GLU A 17 -33.86 -5.91 5.88
C GLU A 17 -32.83 -6.82 6.56
N LYS A 18 -31.58 -6.83 6.08
CA LYS A 18 -30.49 -7.64 6.62
C LYS A 18 -29.18 -6.87 6.57
N PHE A 19 -28.38 -6.95 7.64
CA PHE A 19 -27.03 -6.37 7.63
C PHE A 19 -26.09 -7.25 6.79
N PRO A 20 -25.38 -6.69 5.79
CA PRO A 20 -24.49 -7.47 4.94
C PRO A 20 -23.22 -7.90 5.68
N VAL A 21 -22.87 -9.19 5.57
CA VAL A 21 -21.61 -9.75 6.10
C VAL A 21 -20.61 -9.86 4.96
N VAL A 22 -19.58 -9.01 4.97
CA VAL A 22 -18.69 -8.84 3.82
C VAL A 22 -17.25 -9.28 4.11
N SER A 23 -16.59 -9.84 3.10
CA SER A 23 -15.16 -10.20 3.14
C SER A 23 -14.30 -9.09 2.53
N PHE A 24 -13.02 -9.00 2.93
CA PHE A 24 -12.00 -8.15 2.31
C PHE A 24 -10.84 -8.99 1.78
N GLY A 25 -11.14 -10.20 1.32
CA GLY A 25 -10.16 -11.19 0.90
C GLY A 25 -9.45 -11.88 2.06
N TYR A 26 -8.53 -12.76 1.68
CA TYR A 26 -7.71 -13.60 2.54
C TYR A 26 -6.23 -13.51 2.17
N TRP A 27 -5.36 -13.80 3.13
CA TRP A 27 -3.97 -14.11 2.82
C TRP A 27 -3.86 -15.45 2.10
N GLY A 28 -2.93 -15.57 1.16
CA GLY A 28 -2.67 -16.83 0.45
C GLY A 28 -2.32 -17.96 1.42
N GLU A 29 -1.51 -17.65 2.44
CA GLU A 29 -1.13 -18.57 3.51
C GLU A 29 -2.35 -19.05 4.32
N THR A 30 -3.36 -18.18 4.50
CA THR A 30 -4.58 -18.55 5.24
C THR A 30 -5.40 -19.57 4.48
N VAL A 31 -5.66 -19.36 3.18
CA VAL A 31 -6.44 -20.33 2.39
C VAL A 31 -5.68 -21.64 2.21
N GLN A 32 -4.36 -21.59 2.08
CA GLN A 32 -3.53 -22.80 1.99
C GLN A 32 -3.55 -23.59 3.30
N LYS A 33 -3.50 -22.91 4.45
CA LYS A 33 -3.67 -23.53 5.76
C LYS A 33 -5.04 -24.20 5.88
N TRP A 34 -6.13 -23.52 5.54
CA TRP A 34 -7.49 -24.08 5.61
C TRP A 34 -7.68 -25.28 4.68
N ALA A 35 -7.02 -25.29 3.52
CA ALA A 35 -7.00 -26.46 2.65
C ALA A 35 -6.28 -27.65 3.30
N ASN A 36 -5.14 -27.41 3.96
CA ASN A 36 -4.41 -28.46 4.68
C ASN A 36 -5.18 -29.00 5.90
N GLU A 37 -6.00 -28.17 6.55
CA GLU A 37 -6.89 -28.54 7.64
C GLU A 37 -8.17 -29.25 7.16
N GLY A 38 -8.42 -29.29 5.86
CA GLY A 38 -9.58 -29.95 5.25
C GLY A 38 -10.89 -29.14 5.29
N HIS A 39 -10.82 -27.84 5.61
CA HIS A 39 -12.00 -26.96 5.62
C HIS A 39 -12.43 -26.54 4.20
N ILE A 40 -11.48 -26.42 3.29
CA ILE A 40 -11.68 -26.09 1.87
C ILE A 40 -10.84 -27.03 1.00
N THR A 41 -11.10 -27.06 -0.31
CA THR A 41 -10.29 -27.88 -1.22
C THR A 41 -8.99 -27.17 -1.59
N ARG A 42 -7.98 -27.96 -1.99
CA ARG A 42 -6.74 -27.41 -2.52
C ARG A 42 -6.96 -26.58 -3.78
N GLU A 43 -7.91 -26.99 -4.62
CA GLU A 43 -8.28 -26.28 -5.85
C GLU A 43 -8.88 -24.90 -5.55
N GLU A 44 -9.74 -24.78 -4.54
CA GLU A 44 -10.31 -23.49 -4.12
C GLU A 44 -9.21 -22.54 -3.63
N ALA A 45 -8.29 -23.03 -2.80
CA ALA A 45 -7.17 -22.26 -2.30
C ALA A 45 -6.22 -21.83 -3.43
N ASP A 46 -5.88 -22.74 -4.34
CA ASP A 46 -4.98 -22.48 -5.46
C ASP A 46 -5.61 -21.54 -6.51
N ASP A 47 -6.92 -21.63 -6.75
CA ASP A 47 -7.63 -20.67 -7.60
C ASP A 47 -7.64 -19.27 -6.97
N TYR A 48 -7.96 -19.16 -5.68
CA TYR A 48 -7.92 -17.89 -4.97
C TYR A 48 -6.52 -17.26 -5.01
N CYS A 49 -5.47 -18.01 -4.67
CA CYS A 49 -4.10 -17.49 -4.72
C CYS A 49 -3.68 -17.02 -6.12
N ARG A 50 -4.22 -17.62 -7.18
CA ARG A 50 -3.88 -17.28 -8.57
C ARG A 50 -4.68 -16.11 -9.11
N ARG A 51 -5.98 -16.04 -8.79
CA ARG A 51 -6.93 -15.12 -9.42
C ARG A 51 -7.42 -14.00 -8.51
N GLY A 52 -7.22 -14.13 -7.19
CA GLY A 52 -7.55 -13.11 -6.20
C GLY A 52 -9.03 -12.98 -5.89
N ASP A 53 -9.40 -11.81 -5.38
CA ASP A 53 -10.77 -11.44 -5.01
C ASP A 53 -11.74 -11.64 -6.19
N ASN A 54 -12.95 -12.12 -5.88
CA ASN A 54 -13.99 -12.46 -6.85
C ASN A 54 -13.62 -13.59 -7.84
N SER A 55 -12.60 -14.39 -7.57
CA SER A 55 -12.40 -15.64 -8.29
C SER A 55 -13.49 -16.68 -7.96
N TRP A 56 -13.46 -17.83 -8.65
CA TRP A 56 -14.34 -18.94 -8.27
C TRP A 56 -13.99 -19.46 -6.87
N GLY A 57 -12.68 -19.61 -6.57
CA GLY A 57 -12.16 -19.98 -5.26
C GLY A 57 -12.63 -19.02 -4.17
N ASP A 58 -12.51 -17.71 -4.38
CA ASP A 58 -12.99 -16.69 -3.42
C ASP A 58 -14.48 -16.89 -3.09
N ARG A 59 -15.33 -16.94 -4.13
CA ARG A 59 -16.78 -17.12 -3.96
C ARG A 59 -17.14 -18.43 -3.27
N SER A 60 -16.43 -19.52 -3.57
CA SER A 60 -16.68 -20.82 -2.95
C SER A 60 -16.31 -20.80 -1.46
N ILE A 61 -15.15 -20.22 -1.12
CA ILE A 61 -14.68 -20.08 0.27
C ILE A 61 -15.64 -19.18 1.06
N MET A 62 -16.00 -18.01 0.53
CA MET A 62 -16.97 -17.09 1.16
C MET A 62 -18.29 -17.77 1.49
N LYS A 63 -18.84 -18.54 0.54
CA LYS A 63 -20.10 -19.26 0.73
C LYS A 63 -20.02 -20.28 1.87
N LYS A 64 -18.89 -20.94 2.06
CA LYS A 64 -18.68 -21.89 3.18
C LYS A 64 -18.56 -21.18 4.52
N LEU A 65 -17.95 -20.00 4.55
CA LEU A 65 -17.78 -19.18 5.75
C LEU A 65 -19.06 -18.41 6.13
N GLY A 66 -19.97 -18.20 5.18
CA GLY A 66 -21.20 -17.44 5.37
C GLY A 66 -21.07 -15.95 5.08
N PHE A 67 -20.04 -15.53 4.32
CA PHE A 67 -19.99 -14.18 3.77
C PHE A 67 -21.02 -14.01 2.64
N ASP A 68 -21.69 -12.87 2.61
CA ASP A 68 -22.64 -12.52 1.56
C ASP A 68 -21.90 -12.14 0.26
N PHE A 69 -20.80 -11.36 0.33
CA PHE A 69 -19.95 -11.00 -0.81
C PHE A 69 -18.58 -10.41 -0.41
N ASN A 70 -17.68 -10.26 -1.39
CA ASN A 70 -16.36 -9.62 -1.22
C ASN A 70 -16.46 -8.11 -1.50
N TRP A 71 -16.10 -7.29 -0.51
CA TRP A 71 -16.13 -5.83 -0.58
C TRP A 71 -14.98 -5.23 -1.41
N ASN A 72 -13.83 -5.91 -1.45
CA ASN A 72 -12.63 -5.43 -2.13
C ASN A 72 -12.62 -5.75 -3.64
N SER A 73 -13.68 -6.38 -4.15
CA SER A 73 -13.84 -6.68 -5.56
C SER A 73 -14.23 -5.47 -6.41
N CYS A 74 -13.49 -4.39 -6.22
CA CYS A 74 -13.66 -3.12 -6.90
C CYS A 74 -12.96 -3.14 -8.25
N VAL A 75 -13.46 -2.33 -9.19
CA VAL A 75 -12.78 -2.07 -10.45
C VAL A 75 -11.99 -0.77 -10.33
N GLY A 76 -10.71 -0.81 -10.66
CA GLY A 76 -9.81 0.34 -10.56
C GLY A 76 -9.22 0.72 -11.91
N SER A 77 -8.91 2.00 -12.07
CA SER A 77 -7.99 2.50 -13.10
C SER A 77 -6.57 2.59 -12.55
N SER A 78 -5.59 2.75 -13.44
CA SER A 78 -4.22 3.09 -13.03
C SER A 78 -4.14 4.54 -12.56
N SER A 79 -4.57 4.74 -11.30
CA SER A 79 -4.66 6.05 -10.62
C SER A 79 -3.32 6.57 -10.09
N ASP A 80 -2.30 5.71 -10.09
CA ASP A 80 -0.95 6.00 -9.61
C ASP A 80 0.02 6.28 -10.78
N LEU A 81 1.32 5.99 -10.59
CA LEU A 81 2.29 6.02 -11.68
C LEU A 81 1.88 5.03 -12.77
N PHE A 82 1.76 5.51 -14.00
CA PHE A 82 1.45 4.69 -15.16
C PHE A 82 2.31 5.09 -16.38
N PRO A 83 3.04 4.14 -16.98
CA PRO A 83 3.32 2.83 -16.41
C PRO A 83 4.06 2.97 -15.07
N ALA A 84 3.85 2.01 -14.16
CA ALA A 84 4.64 1.94 -12.94
C ALA A 84 6.13 1.75 -13.26
N PHE A 85 7.02 2.04 -12.31
CA PHE A 85 8.42 1.65 -12.47
C PHE A 85 8.53 0.12 -12.52
N GLU A 86 9.50 -0.38 -13.29
CA GLU A 86 9.91 -1.77 -13.17
C GLU A 86 10.57 -1.97 -11.80
N GLU A 87 10.09 -2.98 -11.07
CA GLU A 87 10.68 -3.39 -9.80
C GLU A 87 12.13 -3.84 -10.04
N LYS A 88 13.05 -3.33 -9.22
CA LYS A 88 14.47 -3.65 -9.36
C LYS A 88 15.11 -3.93 -8.01
N THR A 89 15.73 -5.09 -7.86
CA THR A 89 16.62 -5.38 -6.72
C THR A 89 17.88 -4.54 -6.81
N LEU A 90 18.19 -3.81 -5.73
CA LEU A 90 19.38 -2.97 -5.59
C LEU A 90 20.45 -3.66 -4.72
N GLU A 91 20.03 -4.43 -3.73
CA GLU A 91 20.91 -5.17 -2.80
C GLU A 91 20.20 -6.45 -2.34
N GLU A 92 20.93 -7.56 -2.26
CA GLU A 92 20.51 -8.78 -1.57
C GLU A 92 21.38 -9.03 -0.36
N ARG A 93 20.76 -9.38 0.77
CA ARG A 93 21.44 -9.60 2.04
C ARG A 93 21.52 -11.08 2.40
N PRO A 94 22.52 -11.51 3.20
CA PRO A 94 22.67 -12.90 3.60
C PRO A 94 21.48 -13.50 4.36
N ASP A 95 20.67 -12.66 5.03
CA ASP A 95 19.45 -13.07 5.73
C ASP A 95 18.22 -13.22 4.80
N GLY A 96 18.42 -13.07 3.49
CA GLY A 96 17.39 -13.11 2.46
C GLY A 96 16.58 -11.82 2.33
N SER A 97 16.85 -10.78 3.15
CA SER A 97 16.24 -9.48 2.95
C SER A 97 16.81 -8.79 1.71
N ARG A 98 16.00 -7.96 1.06
CA ARG A 98 16.33 -7.29 -0.20
C ARG A 98 16.01 -5.81 -0.11
N VAL A 99 16.91 -4.98 -0.62
CA VAL A 99 16.60 -3.59 -0.93
C VAL A 99 16.14 -3.55 -2.38
N ILE A 100 14.92 -3.09 -2.61
CA ILE A 100 14.35 -2.99 -3.96
C ILE A 100 13.90 -1.56 -4.23
N ARG A 101 13.88 -1.16 -5.50
CA ARG A 101 13.02 -0.07 -5.96
C ARG A 101 11.69 -0.65 -6.39
N ASP A 102 10.60 -0.22 -5.77
CA ASP A 102 9.25 -0.68 -6.07
C ASP A 102 8.66 0.02 -7.32
N GLY A 103 7.42 -0.36 -7.69
CA GLY A 103 6.71 0.25 -8.81
C GLY A 103 6.33 1.72 -8.61
N SER A 104 6.41 2.23 -7.38
CA SER A 104 6.20 3.65 -7.04
C SER A 104 7.50 4.45 -7.11
N GLY A 105 8.63 3.79 -7.39
CA GLY A 105 9.96 4.39 -7.38
C GLY A 105 10.53 4.61 -5.97
N LEU A 106 9.92 4.02 -4.94
CA LEU A 106 10.44 4.04 -3.58
C LEU A 106 11.50 2.96 -3.39
N ILE A 107 12.50 3.25 -2.56
CA ILE A 107 13.51 2.27 -2.15
C ILE A 107 13.06 1.68 -0.83
N VAL A 108 12.75 0.38 -0.83
CA VAL A 108 12.16 -0.30 0.32
C VAL A 108 12.96 -1.54 0.73
N LEU A 109 12.92 -1.86 2.02
CA LEU A 109 13.49 -3.09 2.58
C LEU A 109 12.41 -4.16 2.68
N VAL A 110 12.55 -5.21 1.87
CA VAL A 110 11.68 -6.39 1.88
C VAL A 110 12.32 -7.50 2.68
N LYS A 111 11.56 -8.14 3.58
CA LYS A 111 12.02 -9.24 4.42
C LYS A 111 11.28 -10.53 4.05
N PRO A 112 11.97 -11.69 4.03
CA PRO A 112 11.31 -12.97 3.77
C PRO A 112 10.15 -13.22 4.73
N GLY A 113 9.01 -13.67 4.21
CA GLY A 113 7.83 -14.02 5.00
C GLY A 113 7.06 -12.85 5.62
N ILE A 114 7.42 -11.60 5.30
CA ILE A 114 6.69 -10.41 5.74
C ILE A 114 5.85 -9.87 4.58
N VAL A 115 4.53 -9.96 4.72
CA VAL A 115 3.54 -9.51 3.72
C VAL A 115 2.96 -8.12 4.01
N SER A 116 3.35 -7.51 5.13
CA SER A 116 2.99 -6.12 5.42
C SER A 116 3.76 -5.15 4.53
N ILE A 117 3.29 -3.90 4.48
CA ILE A 117 3.95 -2.80 3.76
C ILE A 117 5.45 -2.77 4.13
N PRO A 118 6.36 -2.91 3.15
CA PRO A 118 7.80 -2.84 3.36
C PRO A 118 8.24 -1.49 3.96
N ALA A 119 9.33 -1.49 4.72
CA ALA A 119 9.87 -0.25 5.27
C ALA A 119 10.52 0.58 4.15
N GLU A 120 10.04 1.80 3.96
CA GLU A 120 10.69 2.78 3.09
C GLU A 120 12.03 3.22 3.71
N ILE A 121 13.09 3.15 2.90
CA ILE A 121 14.45 3.53 3.31
C ILE A 121 15.09 4.54 2.35
N GLY A 122 14.38 4.94 1.30
CA GLY A 122 14.78 5.98 0.36
C GLY A 122 13.79 6.13 -0.80
N THR A 123 14.12 6.99 -1.76
CA THR A 123 13.29 7.27 -2.92
C THR A 123 14.15 7.48 -4.17
N SER A 124 13.62 7.13 -5.34
CA SER A 124 14.23 7.47 -6.62
C SER A 124 13.93 8.91 -7.06
N LEU A 125 12.97 9.60 -6.42
CA LEU A 125 12.72 11.03 -6.62
C LEU A 125 13.81 11.87 -5.94
N THR A 126 15.01 11.84 -6.50
CA THR A 126 16.21 12.45 -5.90
C THR A 126 16.42 13.90 -6.25
N ASP A 127 15.87 14.34 -7.39
CA ASP A 127 15.97 15.73 -7.82
C ASP A 127 14.84 16.16 -8.79
N ARG A 128 14.87 17.45 -9.16
CA ARG A 128 13.91 18.05 -10.08
C ARG A 128 13.98 17.47 -11.49
N SER A 129 15.17 17.10 -11.95
CA SER A 129 15.34 16.46 -13.26
C SER A 129 14.66 15.10 -13.25
N VAL A 130 14.84 14.30 -12.19
CA VAL A 130 14.15 13.01 -12.04
C VAL A 130 12.64 13.18 -11.93
N TRP A 131 12.15 14.20 -11.21
CA TRP A 131 10.71 14.53 -11.22
C TRP A 131 10.20 14.74 -12.65
N GLU A 132 10.84 15.62 -13.41
CA GLU A 132 10.35 16.03 -14.74
C GLU A 132 10.47 14.91 -15.79
N GLN A 133 11.51 14.09 -15.69
CA GLN A 133 11.81 13.04 -16.68
C GLN A 133 11.13 11.71 -16.35
N GLU A 134 11.02 11.35 -15.07
CA GLU A 134 10.55 10.03 -14.67
C GLU A 134 9.15 10.07 -14.03
N TYR A 135 8.88 10.98 -13.10
CA TYR A 135 7.62 10.94 -12.36
C TYR A 135 6.47 11.68 -13.07
N LEU A 136 6.72 12.92 -13.53
CA LEU A 136 5.71 13.76 -14.16
C LEU A 136 5.04 13.11 -15.38
N PRO A 137 5.77 12.47 -16.33
CA PRO A 137 5.13 11.80 -17.47
C PRO A 137 4.21 10.66 -17.02
N ARG A 138 4.60 9.94 -15.95
CA ARG A 138 3.85 8.83 -15.36
C ARG A 138 2.66 9.26 -14.50
N LEU A 139 2.52 10.55 -14.22
CA LEU A 139 1.39 11.14 -13.48
C LEU A 139 0.40 11.88 -14.41
N ARG A 140 0.75 12.08 -15.68
CA ARG A 140 -0.15 12.72 -16.64
C ARG A 140 -1.27 11.75 -17.02
N PHE A 141 -2.49 12.28 -17.01
CA PHE A 141 -3.66 11.55 -17.45
C PHE A 141 -3.51 11.06 -18.90
N SER A 142 -3.88 9.80 -19.12
CA SER A 142 -4.07 9.19 -20.43
C SER A 142 -5.23 8.20 -20.36
N MET A 143 -5.92 8.00 -21.48
CA MET A 143 -7.04 7.03 -21.54
C MET A 143 -6.59 5.58 -21.38
N GLU A 144 -5.31 5.28 -21.63
CA GLU A 144 -4.72 3.94 -21.43
C GLU A 144 -4.79 3.47 -19.97
N ARG A 145 -4.93 4.40 -19.01
CA ARG A 145 -5.12 4.09 -17.58
C ARG A 145 -6.51 3.53 -17.29
N ILE A 146 -7.47 3.72 -18.19
CA ILE A 146 -8.88 3.42 -17.98
C ILE A 146 -9.18 2.06 -18.64
N PRO A 147 -9.56 1.03 -17.86
CA PRO A 147 -9.88 -0.28 -18.41
C PRO A 147 -11.27 -0.28 -19.05
N THR A 148 -11.40 0.41 -20.19
CA THR A 148 -12.69 0.72 -20.83
C THR A 148 -13.50 -0.53 -21.17
N GLU A 149 -12.85 -1.56 -21.71
CA GLU A 149 -13.50 -2.84 -22.03
C GLU A 149 -14.10 -3.50 -20.79
N LEU A 150 -13.35 -3.54 -19.68
CA LEU A 150 -13.85 -4.06 -18.40
C LEU A 150 -15.04 -3.23 -17.90
N LEU A 151 -14.95 -1.90 -17.94
CA LEU A 151 -16.04 -1.02 -17.50
C LEU A 151 -17.30 -1.20 -18.35
N GLU A 152 -17.16 -1.47 -19.66
CA GLU A 152 -18.28 -1.78 -20.53
C GLU A 152 -19.01 -3.05 -20.10
N THR A 153 -18.30 -4.10 -19.67
CA THR A 153 -18.93 -5.33 -19.14
C THR A 153 -19.73 -5.09 -17.85
N LEU A 154 -19.50 -4.00 -17.14
CA LEU A 154 -20.20 -3.66 -15.89
C LEU A 154 -21.45 -2.81 -16.10
N ARG A 155 -21.65 -2.27 -17.32
CA ARG A 155 -22.80 -1.40 -17.62
C ARG A 155 -24.13 -2.12 -17.48
N ASP A 156 -24.17 -3.41 -17.83
CA ASP A 156 -25.32 -4.24 -17.54
C ASP A 156 -25.31 -4.62 -16.05
N ASP A 157 -26.29 -4.10 -15.33
CA ASP A 157 -26.52 -4.41 -13.92
C ASP A 157 -27.82 -5.19 -13.69
N ALA A 158 -28.46 -5.67 -14.78
CA ALA A 158 -29.65 -6.52 -14.69
C ALA A 158 -29.32 -7.79 -13.90
N GLY A 159 -29.96 -7.95 -12.75
CA GLY A 159 -29.77 -9.12 -11.88
C GLY A 159 -28.53 -9.06 -10.99
N ARG A 160 -27.84 -7.92 -10.89
CA ARG A 160 -26.67 -7.79 -10.01
C ARG A 160 -27.09 -7.73 -8.54
N GLU A 161 -26.64 -8.72 -7.76
CA GLU A 161 -26.97 -8.82 -6.33
C GLU A 161 -26.03 -8.04 -5.40
N ILE A 162 -24.80 -7.73 -5.85
CA ILE A 162 -23.74 -7.09 -5.05
C ILE A 162 -23.40 -5.69 -5.56
N PRO A 163 -22.91 -4.76 -4.72
CA PRO A 163 -22.47 -3.45 -5.18
C PRO A 163 -21.24 -3.55 -6.11
N VAL A 164 -21.10 -2.58 -7.02
CA VAL A 164 -19.87 -2.38 -7.78
C VAL A 164 -19.11 -1.23 -7.13
N GLY A 165 -17.92 -1.53 -6.60
CA GLY A 165 -17.02 -0.50 -6.10
C GLY A 165 -16.08 -0.01 -7.20
N ILE A 166 -15.75 1.28 -7.17
CA ILE A 166 -14.65 1.84 -7.94
C ILE A 166 -13.47 2.02 -6.99
N HIS A 167 -12.35 1.37 -7.29
CA HIS A 167 -11.12 1.54 -6.52
C HIS A 167 -10.41 2.81 -6.99
N CYS A 168 -10.48 3.86 -6.17
CA CYS A 168 -9.87 5.17 -6.47
C CYS A 168 -8.45 5.33 -5.90
N GLY A 169 -7.82 4.24 -5.43
CA GLY A 169 -6.50 4.29 -4.81
C GLY A 169 -6.48 5.01 -3.47
N SER A 170 -5.28 5.30 -2.98
CA SER A 170 -5.05 6.03 -1.72
C SER A 170 -4.60 7.44 -2.03
N LEU A 171 -5.55 8.35 -2.31
CA LEU A 171 -5.25 9.73 -2.74
C LEU A 171 -4.20 10.40 -1.84
N MET A 172 -4.45 10.45 -0.54
CA MET A 172 -3.53 11.09 0.40
C MET A 172 -2.29 10.24 0.70
N GLY A 173 -2.45 8.91 0.76
CA GLY A 173 -1.32 8.01 1.03
C GLY A 173 -0.28 8.07 -0.07
N ARG A 174 -0.70 8.03 -1.34
CA ARG A 174 0.19 8.04 -2.51
C ARG A 174 0.88 9.39 -2.69
N MET A 175 0.16 10.49 -2.43
CA MET A 175 0.76 11.82 -2.45
C MET A 175 1.76 11.99 -1.29
N ARG A 176 1.46 11.47 -0.09
CA ARG A 176 2.44 11.39 0.99
C ARG A 176 3.65 10.57 0.56
N ASP A 177 3.45 9.40 -0.04
CA ASP A 177 4.57 8.53 -0.45
C ASP A 177 5.47 9.23 -1.50
N LEU A 178 4.89 10.07 -2.38
CA LEU A 178 5.64 10.83 -3.40
C LEU A 178 6.26 12.15 -2.89
N LEU A 179 5.59 12.84 -1.97
CA LEU A 179 5.96 14.17 -1.44
C LEU A 179 6.41 14.09 0.03
N GLY A 180 6.97 12.93 0.43
CA GLY A 180 7.20 12.42 1.79
C GLY A 180 7.12 13.37 2.98
N VAL A 181 6.34 12.98 3.99
CA VAL A 181 6.56 13.38 5.38
C VAL A 181 6.89 12.11 6.15
N GLY A 182 8.10 11.99 6.69
CA GLY A 182 8.54 10.78 7.37
C GLY A 182 9.96 10.33 7.02
N GLY A 183 10.27 9.05 7.15
CA GLY A 183 11.52 8.46 6.63
C GLY A 183 12.80 8.75 7.43
N MET A 184 12.69 9.45 8.57
CA MET A 184 13.80 9.59 9.53
C MET A 184 13.89 8.34 10.41
N ASN A 185 15.05 7.70 10.42
CA ASN A 185 15.32 6.52 11.24
C ASN A 185 15.41 6.88 12.73
N LYS A 186 14.27 6.90 13.41
CA LYS A 186 14.16 7.20 14.84
C LYS A 186 14.90 6.23 15.79
N THR A 187 15.37 5.07 15.31
CA THR A 187 16.16 4.14 16.14
C THR A 187 17.54 4.69 16.49
N VAL A 188 18.02 5.71 15.78
CA VAL A 188 19.28 6.39 16.13
C VAL A 188 19.19 7.11 17.48
N PHE A 189 17.99 7.45 17.95
CA PHE A 189 17.82 8.16 19.22
C PHE A 189 18.24 7.35 20.45
N SER A 190 18.24 6.02 20.41
CA SER A 190 18.75 5.19 21.52
C SER A 190 20.28 5.04 21.52
N ARG A 191 20.96 5.51 20.45
CA ARG A 191 22.40 5.38 20.23
C ARG A 191 23.16 6.62 20.74
N ASP A 192 23.94 7.26 19.89
CA ASP A 192 24.76 8.43 20.17
C ASP A 192 24.53 9.56 19.14
N ARG A 193 25.15 10.72 19.37
CA ARG A 193 25.03 11.87 18.48
C ARG A 193 25.63 11.64 17.10
N ALA A 194 26.65 10.78 16.98
CA ALA A 194 27.25 10.47 15.69
C ALA A 194 26.28 9.70 14.79
N ALA A 195 25.49 8.79 15.37
CA ALA A 195 24.41 8.11 14.65
C ALA A 195 23.29 9.09 14.21
N VAL A 196 22.96 10.08 15.04
CA VAL A 196 22.02 11.16 14.67
C VAL A 196 22.59 11.99 13.51
N ASP A 197 23.86 12.36 13.57
CA ASP A 197 24.53 13.14 12.52
C ASP A 197 24.56 12.40 11.19
N ALA A 198 24.90 11.12 11.21
CA ALA A 198 24.90 10.28 10.01
C ALA A 198 23.51 10.18 9.38
N GLU A 199 22.45 10.10 10.20
CA GLU A 199 21.08 10.09 9.71
C GLU A 199 20.66 11.44 9.10
N ILE A 200 21.06 12.55 9.71
CA ILE A 200 20.81 13.89 9.15
C ILE A 200 21.53 14.05 7.81
N GLU A 201 22.78 13.64 7.69
CA GLU A 201 23.53 13.70 6.43
C GLU A 201 22.94 12.77 5.36
N ARG A 202 22.38 11.62 5.75
CA ARG A 202 21.63 10.74 4.83
C ARG A 202 20.38 11.45 4.28
N LEU A 203 19.70 12.25 5.11
CA LEU A 203 18.48 12.98 4.74
C LEU A 203 18.76 14.27 3.98
N ARG A 204 19.93 14.89 4.17
CA ARG A 204 20.30 16.21 3.60
C ARG A 204 19.99 16.35 2.10
N PRO A 205 20.38 15.42 1.21
CA PRO A 205 20.10 15.58 -0.22
C PRO A 205 18.60 15.64 -0.55
N LEU A 206 17.76 14.95 0.23
CA LEU A 206 16.30 14.97 0.07
C LEU A 206 15.70 16.27 0.60
N ILE A 207 16.29 16.86 1.65
CA ILE A 207 15.87 18.16 2.18
C ILE A 207 16.19 19.28 1.17
N GLU A 208 17.38 19.25 0.58
CA GLU A 208 17.83 20.23 -0.42
C GLU A 208 16.95 20.25 -1.68
N LEU A 209 16.38 19.10 -2.05
CA LEU A 209 15.41 19.00 -3.13
C LEU A 209 14.11 19.78 -2.87
N GLY A 210 13.64 19.80 -1.63
CA GLY A 210 12.33 20.34 -1.25
C GLY A 210 11.15 19.41 -1.62
N GLY A 211 9.98 19.66 -1.03
CA GLY A 211 8.81 18.79 -1.20
C GLY A 211 8.87 17.50 -0.39
N TYR A 212 9.81 17.37 0.54
CA TYR A 212 9.96 16.29 1.52
C TYR A 212 10.22 16.88 2.91
N ILE A 213 9.50 16.42 3.93
CA ILE A 213 9.68 16.81 5.33
C ILE A 213 10.16 15.59 6.11
N PRO A 214 11.47 15.43 6.37
CA PRO A 214 11.94 14.33 7.19
C PRO A 214 11.44 14.49 8.63
N CYS A 215 10.80 13.45 9.16
CA CYS A 215 10.41 13.40 10.56
C CYS A 215 10.45 11.98 11.12
N PRO A 216 10.64 11.80 12.45
CA PRO A 216 10.52 10.51 13.07
C PRO A 216 9.07 10.02 13.03
N ASP A 217 8.79 9.01 12.22
CA ASP A 217 7.42 8.53 11.99
C ASP A 217 6.75 7.95 13.24
N HIS A 218 5.45 8.22 13.39
CA HIS A 218 4.57 7.74 14.46
C HIS A 218 4.95 8.20 15.88
N ARG A 219 5.69 7.38 16.62
CA ARG A 219 6.03 7.57 18.04
C ARG A 219 7.51 7.27 18.27
N ILE A 220 8.15 8.06 19.12
CA ILE A 220 9.53 7.85 19.59
C ILE A 220 9.55 6.66 20.56
N ALA A 221 10.55 5.79 20.44
CA ALA A 221 10.64 4.56 21.22
C ALA A 221 11.05 4.83 22.69
N PRO A 222 10.64 3.98 23.66
CA PRO A 222 10.95 4.18 25.09
C PRO A 222 12.44 4.20 25.44
N ASP A 223 13.28 3.59 24.61
CA ASP A 223 14.74 3.54 24.76
C ASP A 223 15.45 4.76 24.15
N ALA A 224 14.73 5.68 23.53
CA ALA A 224 15.29 6.91 23.01
C ALA A 224 15.82 7.81 24.13
N LYS A 225 17.02 8.35 23.95
CA LYS A 225 17.60 9.33 24.87
C LYS A 225 17.05 10.71 24.56
N TYR A 226 16.51 11.40 25.57
CA TYR A 226 15.95 12.75 25.43
C TYR A 226 16.93 13.71 24.76
N GLU A 227 18.20 13.66 25.14
CA GLU A 227 19.26 14.53 24.65
C GLU A 227 19.55 14.31 23.16
N ASN A 228 19.39 13.08 22.65
CA ASN A 228 19.56 12.78 21.24
C ASN A 228 18.39 13.32 20.41
N VAL A 229 17.17 13.24 20.93
CA VAL A 229 15.98 13.83 20.28
C VAL A 229 16.11 15.36 20.24
N GLN A 230 16.48 15.99 21.36
CA GLN A 230 16.72 17.43 21.42
C GLN A 230 17.84 17.86 20.46
N TYR A 231 18.94 17.11 20.42
CA TYR A 231 20.06 17.37 19.52
C TYR A 231 19.66 17.27 18.04
N TYR A 232 18.85 16.26 17.67
CA TYR A 232 18.27 16.18 16.33
C TYR A 232 17.43 17.42 15.98
N CYS A 233 16.52 17.83 16.87
CA CYS A 233 15.68 19.01 16.65
C CYS A 233 16.53 20.27 16.45
N ASP A 234 17.52 20.51 17.31
CA ASP A 234 18.45 21.64 17.19
C ASP A 234 19.21 21.61 15.85
N ARG A 235 19.74 20.45 15.47
CA ARG A 235 20.47 20.28 14.20
C ARG A 235 19.59 20.51 12.98
N MET A 236 18.34 20.04 12.99
CA MET A 236 17.39 20.23 11.89
C MET A 236 16.92 21.68 11.80
N GLN A 237 16.67 22.36 12.93
CA GLN A 237 16.31 23.78 12.96
C GLN A 237 17.43 24.70 12.46
N ASN A 238 18.68 24.31 12.70
CA ASN A 238 19.87 25.06 12.31
C ASN A 238 20.55 24.49 11.04
N LEU A 239 19.89 23.57 10.33
CA LEU A 239 20.44 22.96 9.14
C LEU A 239 20.59 24.02 8.05
N LYS A 240 21.83 24.26 7.61
CA LYS A 240 22.12 25.08 6.45
C LYS A 240 22.17 24.19 5.21
N LEU A 241 21.34 24.51 4.22
CA LEU A 241 21.28 23.93 2.89
C LEU A 241 22.17 24.76 1.95
#